data_AF-A0AAU9WQP6-F1
#
_entry.id   AF-A0AAU9WQP6-F1
#
_cell.length_a   1.000
_cell.length_b   1.000
_cell.length_c   1.000
_cell.angle_alpha   90.00
_cell.angle_beta   90.00
_cell.angle_gamma   90.00
#
_symmetry.space_group_name_H-M   'P 1'
#
loop_
_entity.id
_entity.type
_entity.pdbx_description
1 polymer ?
#
loop_
_entity_poly.entity_id
_entity_poly.type
_entity_poly.pdbx_seq_one_letter_code
_entity_poly.pdbx_strand_id
1 'polypeptide(L)'
;MALFEKDCSNVPPPTSLSFLTTVISIFLFFFTVPPNFLICWAVCKERRKLLRNAFNCLVFNLAFADLIVGLIVLTISAYVHLLEALTTHPNLPVLPVVHVAYFVCCTASTLCLTAMAVDRYIAVAHPVVQRNKITPKRAVFVSTCIWFFSILLPVSVYFEVGFIKYAFVFANTIIAATVVILFFSYVTIYRRLRAQFQMSSQLQSGMNSDTANRKALEHERRIAKTFVLVLVAFFICYTPSCVIIYILNFCRSCSCVTIHWFRDLQYISIWVNSSLNPFLYSWRIPSLKEAILARIPFKRGRIGNQAA
;
A
#
# COMPACT_ATOMS: atom_id res chain seq x y z
N MET A 1 16.98 7.34 -25.24
CA MET A 1 15.81 8.25 -25.18
C MET A 1 16.22 9.41 -24.28
N ALA A 2 16.42 10.62 -24.81
CA ALA A 2 16.84 11.76 -23.99
C ALA A 2 15.67 12.20 -23.09
N LEU A 3 15.84 12.09 -21.77
CA LEU A 3 14.91 12.66 -20.79
C LEU A 3 15.19 14.17 -20.72
N PHE A 4 14.14 15.00 -20.80
CA PHE A 4 14.29 16.45 -20.75
C PHE A 4 14.21 16.92 -19.30
N GLU A 5 15.31 17.47 -18.80
CA GLU A 5 15.39 18.08 -17.47
C GLU A 5 15.40 19.60 -17.64
N LYS A 6 14.27 20.23 -17.33
CA LYS A 6 14.18 21.70 -17.29
C LYS A 6 14.61 22.14 -15.89
N ASP A 7 15.68 22.93 -15.82
CA ASP A 7 16.18 23.47 -14.56
C ASP A 7 15.21 24.54 -14.03
N CYS A 8 14.52 24.21 -12.94
CA CYS A 8 13.62 25.11 -12.22
C CYS A 8 14.18 25.47 -10.83
N SER A 9 15.47 25.24 -10.57
CA SER A 9 16.09 25.46 -9.25
C SER A 9 16.02 26.92 -8.79
N ASN A 10 15.97 27.86 -9.73
CA ASN A 10 15.91 29.30 -9.46
C ASN A 10 14.49 29.88 -9.47
N VAL A 11 13.47 29.07 -9.79
CA VAL A 11 12.07 29.51 -9.80
C VAL A 11 11.37 28.95 -8.57
N PRO A 12 10.97 29.78 -7.61
CA PRO A 12 10.25 29.28 -6.44
C PRO A 12 8.86 28.78 -6.85
N PRO A 13 8.34 27.77 -6.14
CA PRO A 13 6.97 27.31 -6.35
C PRO A 13 5.95 28.37 -5.89
N PRO A 14 4.72 28.31 -6.39
CA PRO A 14 3.65 29.17 -5.91
C PRO A 14 3.41 28.97 -4.41
N THR A 15 3.37 30.06 -3.64
CA THR A 15 3.11 29.98 -2.19
C THR A 15 1.78 29.32 -1.86
N SER A 16 0.76 29.53 -2.69
CA SER A 16 -0.55 28.87 -2.57
C SER A 16 -0.46 27.34 -2.70
N LEU A 17 0.41 26.84 -3.58
CA LEU A 17 0.67 25.41 -3.72
C LEU A 17 1.34 24.86 -2.45
N SER A 18 2.40 25.50 -1.96
CA SER A 18 3.12 25.06 -0.76
C SER A 18 2.21 25.06 0.50
N PHE A 19 1.36 26.08 0.67
CA PHE A 19 0.34 26.06 1.73
C PHE A 19 -0.68 24.93 1.56
N LEU A 20 -1.18 24.71 0.33
CA LEU A 20 -2.13 23.64 0.05
C LEU A 20 -1.52 22.26 0.37
N THR A 21 -0.31 21.99 -0.10
CA THR A 21 0.40 20.73 0.14
C THR A 21 0.69 20.52 1.63
N THR A 22 0.97 21.60 2.38
CA THR A 22 1.13 21.55 3.84
C THR A 22 -0.18 21.11 4.51
N VAL A 23 -1.30 21.75 4.20
CA VAL A 23 -2.61 21.43 4.77
C VAL A 23 -3.01 20.00 4.43
N ILE A 24 -2.82 19.57 3.19
CA ILE A 24 -3.10 18.19 2.76
C ILE A 24 -2.22 17.19 3.50
N SER A 25 -0.93 17.47 3.69
CA SER A 25 -0.01 16.58 4.40
C SER A 25 -0.41 16.40 5.86
N ILE A 26 -0.80 17.50 6.54
CA ILE A 26 -1.31 17.45 7.92
C ILE A 26 -2.64 16.69 7.98
N PHE A 27 -3.55 16.95 7.05
CA PHE A 27 -4.82 16.22 6.96
C PHE A 27 -4.56 14.71 6.81
N LEU A 28 -3.76 14.31 5.83
CA LEU A 28 -3.42 12.90 5.58
C LEU A 28 -2.70 12.25 6.76
N PHE A 29 -1.94 12.99 7.57
CA PHE A 29 -1.30 12.48 8.79
C PHE A 29 -2.36 11.90 9.74
N PHE A 30 -3.44 12.65 10.00
CA PHE A 30 -4.51 12.23 10.89
C PHE A 30 -5.33 11.03 10.35
N PHE A 31 -5.34 10.81 9.04
CA PHE A 31 -6.00 9.65 8.43
C PHE A 31 -5.07 8.45 8.23
N THR A 32 -3.75 8.67 8.21
CA THR A 32 -2.75 7.61 8.02
C THR A 32 -2.28 7.02 9.35
N VAL A 33 -1.87 7.87 10.30
CA VAL A 33 -1.17 7.40 11.52
C VAL A 33 -2.09 6.64 12.48
N PRO A 34 -3.23 7.20 12.94
CA PRO A 34 -4.05 6.53 13.96
C PRO A 34 -4.59 5.15 13.52
N PRO A 35 -5.14 4.99 12.30
CA PRO A 35 -5.65 3.68 11.86
C PRO A 35 -4.56 2.63 11.66
N ASN A 36 -3.42 3.00 11.06
CA ASN A 36 -2.29 2.08 10.87
C ASN A 36 -1.64 1.68 12.21
N PHE A 37 -1.52 2.63 13.14
CA PHE A 37 -1.07 2.34 14.51
C PHE A 37 -2.00 1.34 15.20
N LEU A 38 -3.31 1.53 15.09
CA LEU A 38 -4.31 0.65 15.70
C LEU A 38 -4.25 -0.78 15.12
N ILE A 39 -4.02 -0.92 13.81
CA ILE A 39 -3.78 -2.22 13.17
C ILE A 39 -2.53 -2.88 13.74
N CYS A 40 -1.40 -2.16 13.77
CA CYS A 40 -0.14 -2.67 14.30
C CYS A 40 -0.29 -3.10 15.76
N TRP A 41 -0.95 -2.27 16.57
CA TRP A 41 -1.18 -2.55 17.98
C TRP A 41 -2.08 -3.77 18.20
N ALA A 42 -3.19 -3.87 17.46
CA ALA A 42 -4.11 -5.00 17.53
C ALA A 42 -3.40 -6.32 17.16
N VAL A 43 -2.61 -6.31 16.08
CA VAL A 43 -1.84 -7.48 15.64
C VAL A 43 -0.76 -7.88 16.65
N CYS A 44 -0.03 -6.92 17.20
CA CYS A 44 0.97 -7.19 18.23
C CYS A 44 0.35 -7.79 19.50
N LYS A 45 -0.85 -7.35 19.88
CA LYS A 45 -1.53 -7.85 21.07
C LYS A 45 -2.13 -9.25 20.88
N GLU A 46 -2.66 -9.54 19.69
CA GLU A 46 -3.19 -10.85 19.33
C GLU A 46 -2.22 -11.68 18.47
N ARG A 47 -0.91 -11.45 18.67
CA ARG A 47 0.19 -12.04 17.87
C ARG A 47 0.02 -13.55 17.62
N ARG A 48 -0.30 -14.31 18.68
CA ARG A 48 -0.44 -15.77 18.63
C ARG A 48 -1.62 -16.25 17.78
N LYS A 49 -2.66 -15.43 17.63
CA LYS A 49 -3.86 -15.76 16.83
C LYS A 49 -3.74 -15.20 15.41
N LEU A 50 -3.34 -13.94 15.27
CA LEU A 50 -3.37 -13.23 13.99
C LEU A 50 -2.16 -13.55 13.10
N LEU A 51 -0.93 -13.67 13.63
CA LEU A 51 0.27 -13.94 12.81
C LEU A 51 0.44 -15.40 12.39
N ARG A 52 -0.51 -16.29 12.73
CA ARG A 52 -0.53 -17.67 12.21
C ARG A 52 -0.86 -17.70 10.71
N ASN A 53 -1.54 -16.68 10.20
CA ASN A 53 -1.85 -16.54 8.79
C ASN A 53 -0.81 -15.63 8.12
N ALA A 54 -0.14 -16.12 7.07
CA ALA A 54 0.85 -15.35 6.32
C ALA A 54 0.27 -14.07 5.70
N PHE A 55 -0.99 -14.09 5.29
CA PHE A 55 -1.69 -12.90 4.82
C PHE A 55 -1.74 -11.79 5.89
N ASN A 56 -1.99 -12.15 7.15
CA ASN A 56 -2.00 -11.17 8.24
C ASN A 56 -0.60 -10.64 8.57
N CYS A 57 0.46 -11.44 8.37
CA CYS A 57 1.83 -10.93 8.45
C CYS A 57 2.11 -9.88 7.38
N LEU A 58 1.63 -10.09 6.15
CA LEU A 58 1.79 -9.11 5.06
C LEU A 58 0.96 -7.84 5.30
N VAL A 59 -0.27 -7.97 5.79
CA VAL A 59 -1.10 -6.83 6.20
C VAL A 59 -0.42 -6.04 7.33
N PHE A 60 0.17 -6.73 8.32
CA PHE A 60 0.96 -6.07 9.37
C PHE A 60 2.16 -5.34 8.81
N ASN A 61 2.92 -5.96 7.91
CA ASN A 61 4.10 -5.34 7.29
C ASN A 61 3.71 -4.06 6.51
N LEU A 62 2.59 -4.10 5.80
CA LEU A 62 2.07 -2.96 5.07
C LEU A 62 1.57 -1.85 6.01
N ALA A 63 0.81 -2.18 7.05
CA ALA A 63 0.37 -1.20 8.04
C ALA A 63 1.55 -0.55 8.78
N PHE A 64 2.63 -1.30 9.02
CA PHE A 64 3.86 -0.77 9.60
C PHE A 64 4.58 0.18 8.64
N ALA A 65 4.64 -0.16 7.35
CA ALA A 65 5.17 0.74 6.32
C ALA A 65 4.36 2.04 6.21
N ASP A 66 3.03 1.95 6.15
CA ASP A 66 2.14 3.11 6.07
C ASP A 66 2.23 3.98 7.35
N LEU A 67 2.48 3.38 8.52
CA LEU A 67 2.74 4.12 9.76
C LEU A 67 4.03 4.95 9.65
N ILE A 68 5.09 4.39 9.05
CA ILE A 68 6.34 5.12 8.78
C ILE A 68 6.11 6.27 7.79
N VAL A 69 5.31 6.05 6.73
CA VAL A 69 4.89 7.12 5.81
C VAL A 69 4.23 8.26 6.58
N GLY A 70 3.29 7.94 7.47
CA GLY A 70 2.61 8.95 8.27
C GLY A 70 3.55 9.69 9.23
N LEU A 71 4.37 8.97 9.99
CA LEU A 71 5.22 9.57 11.03
C LEU A 71 6.42 10.34 10.50
N ILE A 72 6.98 9.92 9.36
CA ILE A 72 8.21 10.50 8.80
C ILE A 72 7.91 11.30 7.53
N VAL A 73 7.27 10.69 6.54
CA VAL A 73 7.11 11.32 5.21
C VAL A 73 6.14 12.49 5.28
N LEU A 74 4.96 12.30 5.88
CA LEU A 74 3.94 13.36 5.96
C LEU A 74 4.35 14.50 6.90
N THR A 75 5.07 14.20 7.99
CA THR A 75 5.54 15.21 8.94
C THR A 75 6.66 16.08 8.34
N ILE A 76 7.67 15.44 7.72
CA ILE A 76 8.74 16.17 7.04
C ILE A 76 8.16 16.92 5.85
N SER A 77 7.26 16.32 5.06
CA SER A 77 6.59 17.01 3.95
C SER A 77 5.86 18.26 4.41
N ALA A 78 5.05 18.18 5.47
CA ALA A 78 4.34 19.34 6.01
C ALA A 78 5.32 20.44 6.46
N TYR A 79 6.43 20.07 7.11
CA TYR A 79 7.45 21.02 7.52
C TYR A 79 8.15 21.70 6.32
N VAL A 80 8.56 20.91 5.33
CA VAL A 80 9.26 21.41 4.14
C VAL A 80 8.37 22.35 3.33
N HIS A 81 7.13 21.97 3.05
CA HIS A 81 6.21 22.82 2.27
C HIS A 81 5.77 24.06 3.08
N LEU A 82 5.71 23.98 4.42
CA LEU A 82 5.46 25.15 5.24
C LEU A 82 6.62 26.14 5.16
N LEU A 83 7.87 25.66 5.23
CA LEU A 83 9.04 26.51 5.03
C LEU A 83 9.09 27.09 3.62
N GLU A 84 8.79 26.30 2.60
CA GLU A 84 8.69 26.72 1.19
C GLU A 84 7.61 27.81 1.00
N ALA A 85 6.52 27.77 1.77
CA ALA A 85 5.48 28.80 1.74
C ALA A 85 5.88 30.10 2.47
N LEU A 86 6.63 29.97 3.57
CA LEU A 86 7.03 31.09 4.42
C LEU A 86 8.34 31.76 3.99
N THR A 87 9.16 31.06 3.22
CA THR A 87 10.48 31.53 2.78
C THR A 87 10.65 31.29 1.29
N THR A 88 11.19 32.27 0.57
CA THR A 88 11.24 32.25 -0.91
C THR A 88 12.33 31.31 -1.47
N HIS A 89 13.38 31.00 -0.69
CA HIS A 89 14.46 30.09 -1.07
C HIS A 89 15.08 29.35 0.14
N PRO A 90 14.38 28.39 0.75
CA PRO A 90 14.99 27.57 1.78
C PRO A 90 15.97 26.57 1.15
N ASN A 91 17.27 26.69 1.47
CA ASN A 91 18.20 25.58 1.29
C ASN A 91 17.76 24.44 2.24
N LEU A 92 17.07 23.44 1.71
CA LEU A 92 16.51 22.33 2.49
C LEU A 92 17.39 21.07 2.36
N PRO A 93 18.35 20.85 3.27
CA PRO A 93 19.15 19.62 3.29
C PRO A 93 18.29 18.36 3.53
N VAL A 94 17.03 18.53 3.95
CA VAL A 94 16.07 17.45 4.21
C VAL A 94 15.34 16.96 2.95
N LEU A 95 15.42 17.67 1.82
CA LEU A 95 14.69 17.31 0.60
C LEU A 95 15.07 15.93 0.03
N PRO A 96 16.36 15.53 -0.03
CA PRO A 96 16.74 14.18 -0.44
C PRO A 96 16.16 13.10 0.47
N VAL A 97 16.02 13.37 1.77
CA VAL A 97 15.43 12.42 2.73
C VAL A 97 13.96 12.18 2.40
N VAL A 98 13.21 13.23 2.06
CA VAL A 98 11.80 13.11 1.63
C VAL A 98 11.70 12.29 0.34
N HIS A 99 12.55 12.57 -0.65
CA HIS A 99 12.55 11.83 -1.91
C HIS A 99 12.87 10.34 -1.70
N VAL A 100 13.95 10.03 -0.98
CA VAL A 100 14.33 8.65 -0.68
C VAL A 100 13.22 7.96 0.10
N ALA A 101 12.67 8.58 1.15
CA ALA A 101 11.60 7.98 1.93
C ALA A 101 10.34 7.71 1.09
N TYR A 102 9.97 8.62 0.19
CA TYR A 102 8.89 8.42 -0.79
C TYR A 102 9.13 7.14 -1.63
N PHE A 103 10.30 7.03 -2.26
CA PHE A 103 10.62 5.87 -3.09
C PHE A 103 10.71 4.55 -2.31
N VAL A 104 11.26 4.59 -1.09
CA VAL A 104 11.32 3.43 -0.20
C VAL A 104 9.91 2.92 0.10
N CYS A 105 8.99 3.82 0.46
CA CYS A 105 7.62 3.46 0.80
C CYS A 105 6.86 2.90 -0.41
N CYS A 106 7.01 3.51 -1.59
CA CYS A 106 6.40 3.00 -2.82
C CYS A 106 6.95 1.62 -3.21
N THR A 107 8.26 1.41 -3.08
CA THR A 107 8.91 0.13 -3.37
C THR A 107 8.41 -0.94 -2.41
N ALA A 108 8.34 -0.63 -1.11
CA ALA A 108 7.86 -1.55 -0.10
C ALA A 108 6.39 -1.94 -0.33
N SER A 109 5.54 -0.96 -0.64
CA SER A 109 4.12 -1.18 -0.94
C SER A 109 3.94 -2.06 -2.18
N THR A 110 4.66 -1.77 -3.26
CA THR A 110 4.60 -2.53 -4.52
C THR A 110 5.05 -3.97 -4.32
N LEU A 111 6.21 -4.19 -3.67
CA LEU A 111 6.72 -5.53 -3.39
C LEU A 111 5.81 -6.32 -2.43
N CYS A 112 5.20 -5.65 -1.44
CA CYS A 112 4.19 -6.26 -0.58
C CYS A 112 2.98 -6.73 -1.39
N LEU A 113 2.48 -5.90 -2.32
CA LEU A 113 1.35 -6.26 -3.18
C LEU A 113 1.67 -7.40 -4.14
N THR A 114 2.86 -7.42 -4.73
CA THR A 114 3.33 -8.55 -5.54
C THR A 114 3.40 -9.82 -4.70
N ALA A 115 3.98 -9.77 -3.50
CA ALA A 115 4.04 -10.91 -2.60
C ALA A 115 2.63 -11.41 -2.20
N MET A 116 1.70 -10.49 -1.91
CA MET A 116 0.30 -10.83 -1.66
C MET A 116 -0.36 -11.49 -2.88
N ALA A 117 -0.12 -10.98 -4.09
CA ALA A 117 -0.67 -11.55 -5.32
C ALA A 117 -0.18 -12.99 -5.55
N VAL A 118 1.12 -13.23 -5.35
CA VAL A 118 1.74 -14.56 -5.48
C VAL A 118 1.21 -15.52 -4.42
N ASP A 119 1.11 -15.09 -3.15
CA ASP A 119 0.54 -15.89 -2.07
C ASP A 119 -0.92 -16.29 -2.38
N ARG A 120 -1.73 -15.36 -2.87
CA ARG A 120 -3.13 -15.65 -3.28
C ARG A 120 -3.20 -16.60 -4.46
N TYR A 121 -2.29 -16.47 -5.42
CA TYR A 121 -2.18 -17.42 -6.53
C TYR A 121 -1.84 -18.83 -6.04
N ILE A 122 -0.81 -18.99 -5.20
CA ILE A 122 -0.40 -20.30 -4.68
C ILE A 122 -1.54 -20.94 -3.89
N ALA A 123 -2.26 -20.17 -3.07
CA ALA A 123 -3.39 -20.66 -2.28
C ALA A 123 -4.51 -21.29 -3.14
N VAL A 124 -4.72 -20.79 -4.36
CA VAL A 124 -5.74 -21.31 -5.29
C VAL A 124 -5.19 -22.39 -6.22
N ALA A 125 -3.98 -22.16 -6.75
CA ALA A 125 -3.34 -23.03 -7.72
C ALA A 125 -2.90 -24.36 -7.10
N HIS A 126 -2.38 -24.31 -5.87
CA HIS A 126 -1.71 -25.42 -5.21
C HIS A 126 -2.07 -25.46 -3.71
N PRO A 127 -3.32 -25.79 -3.35
CA PRO A 127 -3.81 -25.71 -1.96
C PRO A 127 -3.06 -26.64 -0.99
N VAL A 128 -2.64 -27.83 -1.44
CA VAL A 128 -1.83 -28.78 -0.64
C VAL A 128 -0.45 -28.19 -0.35
N VAL A 129 0.15 -27.52 -1.34
CA VAL A 129 1.43 -26.83 -1.20
C VAL A 129 1.27 -25.65 -0.25
N GLN A 130 0.21 -24.85 -0.36
CA GLN A 130 -0.05 -23.74 0.56
C GLN A 130 -0.12 -24.19 2.03
N ARG A 131 -0.85 -25.29 2.28
CA ARG A 131 -1.01 -25.86 3.63
C ARG A 131 0.32 -26.32 4.26
N ASN A 132 1.28 -26.75 3.44
CA ASN A 132 2.55 -27.30 3.90
C ASN A 132 3.76 -26.35 3.72
N LYS A 133 3.70 -25.35 2.83
CA LYS A 133 4.84 -24.46 2.48
C LYS A 133 4.75 -23.05 3.04
N ILE A 134 3.57 -22.48 3.32
CA ILE A 134 3.50 -21.08 3.77
C ILE A 134 3.43 -21.02 5.29
N THR A 135 4.60 -20.79 5.91
CA THR A 135 4.77 -20.63 7.35
C THR A 135 5.01 -19.16 7.72
N PRO A 136 4.62 -18.72 8.93
CA PRO A 136 4.90 -17.34 9.40
C PRO A 136 6.37 -16.95 9.30
N LYS A 137 7.29 -17.91 9.46
CA LYS A 137 8.74 -17.70 9.32
C LYS A 137 9.12 -17.24 7.91
N ARG A 138 8.53 -17.82 6.87
CA ARG A 138 8.75 -17.40 5.48
C ARG A 138 8.14 -16.04 5.20
N ALA A 139 6.96 -15.74 5.75
CA ALA A 139 6.36 -14.41 5.62
C ALA A 139 7.25 -13.33 6.24
N VAL A 140 7.84 -13.58 7.41
CA VAL A 140 8.83 -12.68 8.03
C VAL A 140 10.07 -12.52 7.14
N PHE A 141 10.62 -13.62 6.62
CA PHE A 141 11.76 -13.55 5.71
C PHE A 141 11.46 -12.73 4.44
N VAL A 142 10.28 -12.93 3.83
CA VAL A 142 9.81 -12.12 2.69
C VAL A 142 9.70 -10.66 3.08
N SER A 143 9.11 -10.33 4.22
CA SER A 143 9.06 -8.95 4.72
C SER A 143 10.45 -8.33 4.90
N THR A 144 11.41 -9.06 5.46
CA THR A 144 12.79 -8.59 5.59
C THR A 144 13.44 -8.32 4.23
N CYS A 145 13.24 -9.22 3.26
CA CYS A 145 13.72 -9.00 1.88
C CYS A 145 13.09 -7.76 1.25
N ILE A 146 11.78 -7.57 1.45
CA ILE A 146 11.06 -6.38 0.96
C ILE A 146 11.72 -5.12 1.51
N TRP A 147 11.95 -5.03 2.81
CA TRP A 147 12.59 -3.85 3.42
C TRP A 147 14.01 -3.65 2.91
N PHE A 148 14.79 -4.72 2.80
CA PHE A 148 16.15 -4.65 2.26
C PHE A 148 16.17 -4.05 0.86
N PHE A 149 15.39 -4.59 -0.08
CA PHE A 149 15.37 -4.08 -1.46
C PHE A 149 14.72 -2.69 -1.56
N SER A 150 13.72 -2.41 -0.73
CA SER A 150 13.04 -1.11 -0.72
C SER A 150 13.94 0.02 -0.24
N ILE A 151 14.92 -0.27 0.59
CA ILE A 151 15.94 0.71 1.03
C ILE A 151 17.12 0.74 0.06
N LEU A 152 17.62 -0.44 -0.32
CA LEU A 152 18.81 -0.54 -1.15
C LEU A 152 18.64 0.14 -2.52
N LEU A 153 17.51 -0.10 -3.20
CA LEU A 153 17.33 0.39 -4.57
C LEU A 153 17.25 1.93 -4.65
N PRO A 154 16.44 2.63 -3.83
CA PRO A 154 16.46 4.08 -3.81
C PRO A 154 17.81 4.63 -3.38
N VAL A 155 18.39 4.15 -2.28
CA VAL A 155 19.64 4.71 -1.76
C VAL A 155 20.80 4.52 -2.74
N SER A 156 20.93 3.36 -3.39
CA SER A 156 22.05 3.13 -4.31
C SER A 156 21.94 3.90 -5.62
N VAL A 157 20.73 4.07 -6.17
CA VAL A 157 20.56 4.63 -7.52
C VAL A 157 20.24 6.13 -7.48
N TYR A 158 19.42 6.58 -6.52
CA TYR A 158 18.95 7.97 -6.46
C TYR A 158 20.10 8.99 -6.37
N PHE A 159 21.10 8.73 -5.52
CA PHE A 159 22.21 9.66 -5.32
C PHE A 159 23.14 9.77 -6.54
N GLU A 160 23.14 8.76 -7.42
CA GLU A 160 23.95 8.75 -8.65
C GLU A 160 23.22 9.40 -9.82
N VAL A 161 21.92 9.14 -9.98
CA VAL A 161 21.18 9.53 -11.19
C VAL A 161 20.27 10.76 -11.01
N GLY A 162 20.00 11.15 -9.78
CA GLY A 162 19.10 12.25 -9.45
C GLY A 162 17.61 11.88 -9.52
N PHE A 163 16.75 12.80 -9.05
CA PHE A 163 15.32 12.54 -8.85
C PHE A 163 14.58 12.18 -10.15
N ILE A 164 14.74 12.98 -11.22
CA ILE A 164 13.93 12.85 -12.45
C ILE A 164 14.17 11.51 -13.14
N LYS A 165 15.45 11.14 -13.34
CA LYS A 165 15.83 9.87 -13.97
C LYS A 165 15.41 8.68 -13.12
N TYR A 166 15.63 8.76 -11.81
CA TYR A 166 15.22 7.70 -10.90
C TYR A 166 13.69 7.53 -10.88
N ALA A 167 12.92 8.63 -10.82
CA ALA A 167 11.47 8.61 -10.90
C ALA A 167 10.96 7.93 -12.18
N PHE A 168 11.60 8.21 -13.33
CA PHE A 168 11.24 7.58 -14.60
C PHE A 168 11.49 6.07 -14.60
N VAL A 169 12.68 5.64 -14.17
CA VAL A 169 13.00 4.20 -14.02
C VAL A 169 12.00 3.55 -13.06
N PHE A 170 11.74 4.20 -11.94
CA PHE A 170 10.81 3.72 -10.93
C PHE A 170 9.38 3.56 -11.48
N ALA A 171 8.86 4.53 -12.23
CA ALA A 171 7.55 4.43 -12.87
C ALA A 171 7.46 3.23 -13.82
N ASN A 172 8.50 2.97 -14.62
CA ASN A 172 8.56 1.77 -15.48
C ASN A 172 8.57 0.48 -14.65
N THR A 173 9.30 0.44 -13.53
CA THR A 173 9.30 -0.73 -12.64
C THR A 173 7.92 -0.98 -12.01
N ILE A 174 7.19 0.08 -11.62
CA ILE A 174 5.81 -0.03 -11.12
C ILE A 174 4.88 -0.59 -12.19
N ILE A 175 5.00 -0.11 -13.44
CA ILE A 175 4.18 -0.60 -14.56
C ILE A 175 4.46 -2.10 -14.79
N ALA A 176 5.72 -2.50 -14.83
CA ALA A 176 6.08 -3.92 -14.98
C ALA A 176 5.54 -4.78 -13.81
N ALA A 177 5.74 -4.33 -12.57
CA ALA A 177 5.21 -5.01 -11.39
C ALA A 177 3.67 -5.09 -11.39
N THR A 178 3.01 -4.05 -11.86
CA THR A 178 1.55 -3.97 -12.04
C THR A 178 1.06 -5.04 -13.00
N VAL A 179 1.71 -5.21 -14.16
CA VAL A 179 1.37 -6.26 -15.13
C VAL A 179 1.51 -7.64 -14.49
N VAL A 180 2.59 -7.88 -13.73
CA VAL A 180 2.79 -9.14 -13.01
C VAL A 180 1.69 -9.39 -11.97
N ILE A 181 1.36 -8.37 -11.18
CA ILE A 181 0.28 -8.42 -10.18
C ILE A 181 -1.06 -8.74 -10.86
N LEU A 182 -1.40 -8.03 -11.93
CA LEU A 182 -2.64 -8.25 -12.68
C LEU A 182 -2.70 -9.65 -13.27
N PHE A 183 -1.61 -10.15 -13.83
CA PHE A 183 -1.52 -11.50 -14.38
C PHE A 183 -1.84 -12.55 -13.30
N PHE A 184 -1.13 -12.54 -12.17
CA PHE A 184 -1.38 -13.51 -11.09
C PHE A 184 -2.79 -13.36 -10.51
N SER A 185 -3.27 -12.13 -10.38
CA SER A 185 -4.62 -11.84 -9.88
C SER A 185 -5.70 -12.37 -10.81
N TYR A 186 -5.56 -12.15 -12.11
CA TYR A 186 -6.46 -12.66 -13.14
C TYR A 186 -6.51 -14.19 -13.12
N VAL A 187 -5.34 -14.85 -13.10
CA VAL A 187 -5.27 -16.32 -13.05
C VAL A 187 -5.92 -16.86 -11.76
N THR A 188 -5.70 -16.17 -10.63
CA THR A 188 -6.32 -16.50 -9.34
C THR A 188 -7.85 -16.41 -9.41
N ILE A 189 -8.38 -15.32 -9.98
CA ILE A 189 -9.82 -15.09 -10.13
C ILE A 189 -10.42 -16.15 -11.05
N TYR A 190 -9.81 -16.38 -12.22
CA TYR A 190 -10.29 -17.35 -13.20
C TYR A 190 -10.35 -18.76 -12.61
N ARG A 191 -9.29 -19.22 -11.96
CA ARG A 191 -9.25 -20.55 -11.32
C ARG A 191 -10.28 -20.67 -10.20
N ARG A 192 -10.50 -19.62 -9.40
CA ARG A 192 -11.54 -19.61 -8.37
C ARG A 192 -12.94 -19.72 -8.97
N LEU A 193 -13.24 -18.97 -10.03
CA LEU A 193 -14.53 -19.03 -10.72
C LEU A 193 -14.78 -20.42 -11.32
N ARG A 194 -13.77 -21.02 -11.96
CA ARG A 194 -13.86 -22.37 -12.51
C ARG A 194 -14.10 -23.43 -11.43
N ALA A 195 -13.38 -23.35 -10.32
CA ALA A 195 -13.54 -24.26 -9.19
C ALA A 195 -14.94 -24.14 -8.55
N GLN A 196 -15.47 -22.91 -8.42
CA GLN A 196 -16.83 -22.70 -7.94
C GLN A 196 -17.88 -23.31 -8.87
N PHE A 197 -17.72 -23.16 -10.19
CA PHE A 197 -18.62 -23.75 -11.17
C PHE A 197 -18.64 -25.29 -11.09
N GLN A 198 -17.46 -25.91 -11.01
CA GLN A 198 -17.32 -27.37 -10.86
C GLN A 198 -17.92 -27.88 -9.54
N MET A 199 -17.70 -27.17 -8.44
CA MET A 199 -18.25 -27.55 -7.13
C MET A 199 -19.78 -27.39 -7.09
N SER A 200 -20.33 -26.35 -7.73
CA SER A 200 -21.77 -26.14 -7.84
C SER A 200 -22.48 -27.28 -8.59
N SER A 201 -21.82 -27.95 -9.54
CA SER A 201 -22.37 -29.14 -10.20
C SER A 201 -22.34 -30.41 -9.35
N GLN A 202 -21.45 -30.50 -8.35
CA GLN A 202 -21.38 -31.67 -7.44
C GLN A 202 -22.30 -31.54 -6.22
N LEU A 203 -22.60 -30.31 -5.79
CA LEU A 203 -23.50 -29.95 -4.68
C LEU A 203 -24.96 -30.43 -4.84
N GLN A 204 -25.36 -30.92 -6.01
CA GLN A 204 -26.67 -31.56 -6.22
C GLN A 204 -26.77 -32.98 -5.62
N SER A 205 -25.71 -33.53 -5.01
CA SER A 205 -25.62 -34.96 -4.68
C SER A 205 -25.23 -35.36 -3.24
N GLY A 206 -25.05 -34.47 -2.24
CA GLY A 206 -24.70 -34.93 -0.87
C GLY A 206 -24.90 -33.93 0.29
N MET A 207 -25.87 -34.19 1.18
CA MET A 207 -26.51 -33.17 2.03
C MET A 207 -25.85 -32.80 3.39
N ASN A 208 -24.72 -33.40 3.83
CA ASN A 208 -24.19 -33.14 5.20
C ASN A 208 -22.76 -32.60 5.30
N SER A 209 -21.89 -32.77 4.30
CA SER A 209 -20.53 -32.20 4.26
C SER A 209 -20.47 -30.75 3.75
N ASP A 210 -21.59 -30.22 3.27
CA ASP A 210 -21.66 -28.98 2.52
C ASP A 210 -21.57 -27.72 3.37
N THR A 211 -22.05 -27.74 4.61
CA THR A 211 -22.15 -26.50 5.40
C THR A 211 -20.78 -25.98 5.84
N ALA A 212 -19.86 -26.88 6.22
CA ALA A 212 -18.49 -26.51 6.60
C ALA A 212 -17.64 -26.10 5.37
N ASN A 213 -17.75 -26.86 4.27
CA ASN A 213 -17.07 -26.54 3.01
C ASN A 213 -17.58 -25.23 2.40
N ARG A 214 -18.88 -24.95 2.47
CA ARG A 214 -19.48 -23.70 2.00
C ARG A 214 -19.01 -22.50 2.83
N LYS A 215 -18.94 -22.63 4.16
CA LYS A 215 -18.38 -21.57 5.03
C LYS A 215 -16.90 -21.31 4.74
N ALA A 216 -16.09 -22.36 4.52
CA ALA A 216 -14.69 -22.22 4.14
C ALA A 216 -14.53 -21.53 2.77
N LEU A 217 -15.35 -21.90 1.79
CA LEU A 217 -15.37 -21.30 0.45
C LEU A 217 -15.81 -19.82 0.46
N GLU A 218 -16.83 -19.48 1.27
CA GLU A 218 -17.27 -18.10 1.48
C GLU A 218 -16.20 -17.24 2.16
N HIS A 219 -15.49 -17.80 3.13
CA HIS A 219 -14.36 -17.14 3.79
C HIS A 219 -13.23 -16.84 2.79
N GLU A 220 -12.83 -17.84 1.99
CA GLU A 220 -11.84 -17.67 0.91
C GLU A 220 -12.29 -16.62 -0.12
N ARG A 221 -13.57 -16.62 -0.52
CA ARG A 221 -14.14 -15.64 -1.45
C ARG A 221 -14.09 -14.22 -0.89
N ARG A 222 -14.37 -14.04 0.41
CA ARG A 222 -14.28 -12.74 1.08
C ARG A 222 -12.85 -12.22 1.04
N ILE A 223 -11.86 -13.06 1.34
CA ILE A 223 -10.44 -12.69 1.30
C ILE A 223 -10.00 -12.28 -0.11
N ALA A 224 -10.37 -13.03 -1.16
CA ALA A 224 -10.03 -12.64 -2.53
C ALA A 224 -10.68 -11.35 -3.00
N LYS A 225 -11.95 -11.10 -2.63
CA LYS A 225 -12.61 -9.82 -2.92
C LYS A 225 -11.89 -8.64 -2.25
N THR A 226 -11.41 -8.82 -1.02
CA THR A 226 -10.60 -7.80 -0.33
C THR A 226 -9.32 -7.51 -1.09
N PHE A 227 -8.61 -8.55 -1.51
CA PHE A 227 -7.37 -8.40 -2.28
C PHE A 227 -7.60 -7.65 -3.60
N VAL A 228 -8.63 -7.99 -4.38
CA VAL A 228 -8.97 -7.27 -5.62
C VAL A 228 -9.28 -5.80 -5.36
N LEU A 229 -9.99 -5.49 -4.27
CA LEU A 229 -10.30 -4.10 -3.91
C LEU A 229 -9.03 -3.30 -3.54
N VAL A 230 -8.10 -3.93 -2.79
CA VAL A 230 -6.80 -3.33 -2.45
C VAL A 230 -5.98 -3.07 -3.71
N LEU A 231 -6.00 -3.99 -4.68
CA LEU A 231 -5.36 -3.78 -5.98
C LEU A 231 -5.97 -2.61 -6.76
N VAL A 232 -7.31 -2.53 -6.80
CA VAL A 232 -8.00 -1.42 -7.48
C VAL A 232 -7.65 -0.09 -6.82
N ALA A 233 -7.64 -0.01 -5.49
CA ALA A 233 -7.23 1.19 -4.76
C ALA A 233 -5.78 1.59 -5.08
N PHE A 234 -4.86 0.62 -5.11
CA PHE A 234 -3.47 0.84 -5.50
C PHE A 234 -3.38 1.43 -6.92
N PHE A 235 -4.06 0.84 -7.91
CA PHE A 235 -4.03 1.36 -9.28
C PHE A 235 -4.59 2.77 -9.40
N ILE A 236 -5.70 3.06 -8.71
CA ILE A 236 -6.29 4.40 -8.71
C ILE A 236 -5.31 5.43 -8.13
N CYS A 237 -4.55 5.07 -7.09
CA CYS A 237 -3.60 5.98 -6.44
C CYS A 237 -2.27 6.12 -7.19
N TYR A 238 -1.78 5.06 -7.83
CA TYR A 238 -0.46 5.05 -8.48
C TYR A 238 -0.50 5.49 -9.95
N THR A 239 -1.62 5.28 -10.66
CA THR A 239 -1.75 5.67 -12.07
C THR A 239 -1.54 7.17 -12.29
N PRO A 240 -2.16 8.08 -11.50
CA PRO A 240 -1.92 9.52 -11.65
C PRO A 240 -0.45 9.89 -11.48
N SER A 241 0.23 9.33 -10.47
CA SER A 241 1.66 9.56 -10.26
C SER A 241 2.50 9.09 -11.44
N CYS A 242 2.25 7.89 -11.96
CA CYS A 242 2.95 7.38 -13.14
C CYS A 242 2.72 8.29 -14.35
N VAL A 243 1.47 8.66 -14.65
CA VAL A 243 1.15 9.55 -15.77
C VAL A 243 1.88 10.89 -15.65
N ILE A 244 1.86 11.49 -14.45
CA ILE A 244 2.56 12.74 -14.17
C ILE A 244 4.07 12.62 -14.39
N ILE A 245 4.70 11.54 -13.91
CA ILE A 245 6.14 11.29 -14.12
C ILE A 245 6.46 11.26 -15.62
N TYR A 246 5.64 10.58 -16.43
CA TYR A 246 5.83 10.56 -17.88
C TYR A 246 5.65 11.94 -18.50
N ILE A 247 4.60 12.68 -18.10
CA ILE A 247 4.40 14.06 -18.56
C ILE A 247 5.63 14.90 -18.25
N LEU A 248 6.12 14.89 -17.01
CA LEU A 248 7.29 15.66 -16.59
C LEU A 248 8.56 15.31 -17.38
N ASN A 249 8.77 14.03 -17.69
CA ASN A 249 9.97 13.57 -18.41
C ASN A 249 9.97 13.89 -19.91
N PHE A 250 8.77 13.97 -20.53
CA PHE A 250 8.62 14.21 -21.97
C PHE A 250 8.15 15.63 -22.30
N CYS A 251 7.81 16.45 -21.32
CA CYS A 251 7.34 17.81 -21.55
C CYS A 251 8.50 18.77 -21.87
N ARG A 252 8.54 19.27 -23.10
CA ARG A 252 9.54 20.28 -23.54
C ARG A 252 9.17 21.72 -23.21
N SER A 253 7.87 22.02 -23.09
CA SER A 253 7.35 23.39 -22.99
C SER A 253 6.65 23.69 -21.66
N CYS A 254 6.78 22.83 -20.64
CA CYS A 254 6.14 23.04 -19.35
C CYS A 254 6.73 24.26 -18.64
N SER A 255 5.86 25.06 -18.01
CA SER A 255 6.29 26.12 -17.09
C SER A 255 6.82 25.51 -15.80
N CYS A 256 7.73 26.19 -15.09
CA CYS A 256 8.18 25.72 -13.78
C CYS A 256 7.03 25.63 -12.77
N VAL A 257 6.05 26.53 -12.86
CA VAL A 257 4.82 26.48 -12.07
C VAL A 257 4.10 25.14 -12.26
N THR A 258 3.89 24.71 -13.51
CA THR A 258 3.27 23.41 -13.82
C THR A 258 4.08 22.24 -13.26
N ILE A 259 5.40 22.31 -13.34
CA ILE A 259 6.30 21.27 -12.82
C ILE A 259 6.15 21.14 -11.30
N HIS A 260 6.09 22.25 -10.55
CA HIS A 260 5.85 22.21 -9.11
C HIS A 260 4.48 21.61 -8.75
N TRP A 261 3.42 21.98 -9.45
CA TRP A 261 2.09 21.39 -9.23
C TRP A 261 2.08 19.87 -9.44
N PHE A 262 2.71 19.41 -10.52
CA PHE A 262 2.83 17.99 -10.84
C PHE A 262 3.72 17.24 -9.83
N ARG A 263 4.81 17.85 -9.36
CA ARG A 263 5.66 17.32 -8.29
C ARG A 263 4.87 17.06 -7.01
N ASP A 264 4.00 17.97 -6.60
CA ASP A 264 3.24 17.81 -5.35
C ASP A 264 2.08 16.83 -5.55
N LEU A 265 1.40 16.90 -6.70
CA LEU A 265 0.27 16.03 -7.03
C LEU A 265 0.66 14.55 -7.12
N GLN A 266 1.82 14.22 -7.68
CA GLN A 266 2.30 12.83 -7.72
C GLN A 266 2.57 12.29 -6.30
N TYR A 267 3.07 13.12 -5.38
CA TYR A 267 3.34 12.73 -4.00
C TYR A 267 2.04 12.52 -3.21
N ILE A 268 1.11 13.48 -3.31
CA ILE A 268 -0.19 13.40 -2.65
C ILE A 268 -0.95 12.15 -3.08
N SER A 269 -0.95 11.83 -4.37
CA SER A 269 -1.63 10.65 -4.92
C SER A 269 -1.18 9.34 -4.25
N ILE A 270 0.11 9.24 -3.93
CA ILE A 270 0.68 8.07 -3.26
C ILE A 270 0.45 8.08 -1.75
N TRP A 271 0.48 9.24 -1.10
CA TRP A 271 0.16 9.32 0.33
C TRP A 271 -1.29 8.93 0.62
N VAL A 272 -2.22 9.27 -0.29
CA VAL A 272 -3.63 8.83 -0.21
C VAL A 272 -3.74 7.29 -0.22
N ASN A 273 -2.87 6.57 -0.93
CA ASN A 273 -2.88 5.10 -0.88
C ASN A 273 -2.66 4.58 0.55
N SER A 274 -1.71 5.19 1.27
CA SER A 274 -1.34 4.78 2.63
C SER A 274 -2.44 5.10 3.66
N SER A 275 -3.24 6.14 3.41
CA SER A 275 -4.39 6.49 4.26
C SER A 275 -5.62 5.61 4.01
N LEU A 276 -5.83 5.12 2.77
CA LEU A 276 -6.96 4.27 2.42
C LEU A 276 -6.81 2.82 2.89
N ASN A 277 -5.58 2.31 2.91
CA ASN A 277 -5.23 0.93 3.26
C ASN A 277 -5.92 0.41 4.55
N PRO A 278 -5.85 1.10 5.70
CA PRO A 278 -6.51 0.68 6.95
C PRO A 278 -8.01 0.45 6.84
N PHE A 279 -8.71 1.30 6.09
CA PHE A 279 -10.16 1.22 5.94
C PHE A 279 -10.56 0.00 5.12
N LEU A 280 -9.76 -0.34 4.09
CA LEU A 280 -9.96 -1.53 3.28
C LEU A 280 -9.79 -2.81 4.12
N TYR A 281 -8.77 -2.87 4.98
CA TYR A 281 -8.51 -4.03 5.83
C TYR A 281 -9.51 -4.17 6.98
N SER A 282 -9.78 -3.10 7.71
CA SER A 282 -10.67 -3.09 8.88
C SER A 282 -12.13 -3.37 8.51
N TRP A 283 -12.60 -2.96 7.32
CA TRP A 283 -13.93 -3.36 6.85
C TRP A 283 -13.99 -4.87 6.63
N ARG A 284 -12.96 -5.46 6.02
CA ARG A 284 -13.10 -6.75 5.35
C ARG A 284 -12.51 -7.95 6.08
N ILE A 285 -11.55 -7.76 6.97
CA ILE A 285 -10.93 -8.83 7.76
C ILE A 285 -11.64 -8.87 9.12
N PRO A 286 -12.61 -9.80 9.34
CA PRO A 286 -13.45 -9.77 10.53
C PRO A 286 -12.64 -9.97 11.82
N SER A 287 -11.63 -10.83 11.79
CA SER A 287 -10.74 -11.06 12.94
C SER A 287 -9.92 -9.82 13.29
N LEU A 288 -9.46 -9.05 12.30
CA LEU A 288 -8.77 -7.78 12.53
C LEU A 288 -9.73 -6.71 13.03
N LYS A 289 -10.93 -6.63 12.44
CA LYS A 289 -12.00 -5.74 12.87
C LYS A 289 -12.38 -5.97 14.33
N GLU A 290 -12.57 -7.23 14.72
CA GLU A 290 -12.87 -7.63 16.09
C GLU A 290 -11.73 -7.27 17.04
N ALA A 291 -10.48 -7.58 16.67
CA ALA A 291 -9.30 -7.22 17.45
C ALA A 291 -9.17 -5.70 17.64
N ILE A 292 -9.48 -4.90 16.61
CA ILE A 292 -9.51 -3.44 16.66
C ILE A 292 -10.64 -2.94 17.55
N LEU A 293 -11.87 -3.42 17.34
CA LEU A 293 -13.06 -3.01 18.11
C LEU A 293 -12.93 -3.36 19.59
N ALA A 294 -12.29 -4.47 19.93
CA ALA A 294 -11.99 -4.85 21.31
C ALA A 294 -11.05 -3.86 22.03
N ARG A 295 -10.41 -2.95 21.29
CA ARG A 295 -9.49 -1.92 21.81
C ARG A 295 -10.04 -0.51 21.73
N ILE A 296 -11.12 -0.30 20.99
CA ILE A 296 -11.83 0.97 21.01
C ILE A 296 -12.74 0.96 22.26
N PRO A 297 -12.58 1.90 23.21
CA PRO A 297 -13.28 1.86 24.50
C PRO A 297 -14.81 1.97 24.40
N PHE A 298 -15.36 2.29 23.22
CA PHE A 298 -16.77 2.62 23.01
C PHE A 298 -17.76 1.43 23.07
N LYS A 299 -17.32 0.18 23.27
CA LYS A 299 -18.21 -1.00 23.24
C LYS A 299 -18.02 -2.04 24.33
N ARG A 300 -17.54 -1.66 25.51
CA ARG A 300 -17.50 -2.59 26.67
C ARG A 300 -18.85 -2.78 27.39
N GLY A 301 -19.93 -2.15 26.93
CA GLY A 301 -21.20 -2.07 27.67
C GLY A 301 -22.41 -2.87 27.16
N ARG A 302 -22.30 -3.82 26.21
CA ARG A 302 -23.53 -4.46 25.66
C ARG A 302 -23.51 -5.97 25.37
N ILE A 303 -22.55 -6.74 25.88
CA ILE A 303 -22.51 -8.22 25.69
C ILE A 303 -22.47 -8.97 27.05
N GLY A 304 -22.83 -8.30 28.15
CA GLY A 304 -22.80 -8.89 29.50
C GLY A 304 -24.10 -9.49 30.03
N ASN A 305 -25.28 -9.06 29.54
CA ASN A 305 -26.57 -9.38 30.18
C ASN A 305 -27.60 -9.97 29.21
N GLN A 306 -27.32 -11.13 28.62
CA GLN A 306 -28.35 -12.07 28.13
C GLN A 306 -27.81 -13.51 28.24
N ALA A 307 -27.52 -13.92 29.47
CA ALA A 307 -27.35 -15.31 29.86
C ALA A 307 -27.57 -15.41 31.38
N ALA A 308 -28.84 -15.28 31.77
CA ALA A 308 -29.40 -15.74 33.04
C ALA A 308 -30.91 -15.91 32.81
#